data_AF-A0A1Q7H7Z5-F1
#
_entry.id   AF-A0A1Q7H7Z5-F1
#
_cell.length_a   1.000
_cell.length_b   1.000
_cell.length_c   1.000
_cell.angle_alpha   90.00
_cell.angle_beta   90.00
_cell.angle_gamma   90.00
#
_symmetry.space_group_name_H-M   'P 1'
#
loop_
_entity.id
_entity.type
_entity.pdbx_description
1 polymer ?
#
loop_
_entity_poly.entity_id
_entity_poly.type
_entity_poly.pdbx_seq_one_letter_code
_entity_poly.pdbx_strand_id
1 'polypeptide(L)'
;MIVAMVIAAACGDKTPPRADASESAVGPTATATTPGAGTTVVGPVSFERAESVYHERRFDEATTLFKAYTETKPENPWGFYMVGMASWKSGDRKGAEAAFGRALQLDSTHVKAYLNLSRVLIEDGRPADAVPHIERAIALDSASSEGYRLLGRAYDALGKTDSAVSAYQKALVRDDGDFWAMNNLAMVFMRQGKFADALGPLARATQLAPEVATFQNNLGIALERSGHLTAAAQAYQAAIVADSSYGKAATSLARVQQLKEDPSIPPVDLTSLVGRFILLIQQWKTAVGC
;
A
#
# COMPACT_ATOMS: atom_id res chain seq x y z
N MET A 1 -11.18 16.44 -42.96
CA MET A 1 -10.66 17.26 -41.85
C MET A 1 -11.06 16.56 -40.56
N ILE A 2 -10.20 15.67 -40.05
CA ILE A 2 -10.47 14.87 -38.84
C ILE A 2 -9.61 15.47 -37.73
N VAL A 3 -10.28 16.04 -36.72
CA VAL A 3 -9.64 16.62 -35.53
C VAL A 3 -9.31 15.47 -34.57
N ALA A 4 -8.02 15.18 -34.40
CA ALA A 4 -7.54 14.26 -33.38
C ALA A 4 -7.57 14.97 -32.01
N MET A 5 -8.45 14.51 -31.11
CA MET A 5 -8.41 14.87 -29.70
C MET A 5 -7.18 14.19 -29.06
N VAL A 6 -6.16 14.98 -28.75
CA VAL A 6 -5.08 14.57 -27.87
C VAL A 6 -5.59 14.72 -26.44
N ILE A 7 -5.91 13.58 -25.79
CA ILE A 7 -6.19 13.55 -24.36
C ILE A 7 -4.85 13.68 -23.64
N ALA A 8 -4.55 14.87 -23.14
CA ALA A 8 -3.44 15.08 -22.22
C ALA A 8 -3.77 14.35 -20.90
N ALA A 9 -3.06 13.26 -20.61
CA ALA A 9 -3.11 12.62 -19.31
C ALA A 9 -2.50 13.58 -18.28
N ALA A 10 -3.29 13.98 -17.29
CA ALA A 10 -2.89 14.93 -16.26
C ALA A 10 -1.71 14.36 -15.45
N CYS A 11 -0.54 14.95 -15.61
CA CYS A 11 0.56 14.81 -14.67
C CYS A 11 0.09 15.45 -13.36
N GLY A 12 0.02 14.63 -12.31
CA GLY A 12 -0.61 14.99 -11.06
C GLY A 12 0.09 16.15 -10.37
N ASP A 13 -0.39 17.37 -10.61
CA ASP A 13 -0.15 18.52 -9.75
C ASP A 13 -1.46 18.80 -9.01
N LYS A 14 -1.76 17.91 -8.06
CA LYS A 14 -2.73 18.15 -7.01
C LYS A 14 -2.18 17.51 -5.75
N THR A 15 -1.54 18.32 -4.92
CA THR A 15 -1.50 18.07 -3.48
C THR A 15 -2.92 17.69 -3.07
N PRO A 16 -3.20 16.46 -2.62
CA PRO A 16 -4.52 16.18 -2.08
C PRO A 16 -4.70 17.12 -0.88
N PRO A 17 -5.89 17.72 -0.69
CA PRO A 17 -6.16 18.28 0.63
C PRO A 17 -5.91 17.17 1.63
N ARG A 18 -5.18 17.48 2.70
CA ARG A 18 -5.18 16.67 3.92
C ARG A 18 -6.64 16.24 4.12
N ALA A 19 -6.87 14.93 4.18
CA ALA A 19 -8.11 14.46 4.76
C ALA A 19 -8.02 14.92 6.22
N ASP A 20 -8.60 16.09 6.49
CA ASP A 20 -8.80 16.59 7.83
C ASP A 20 -9.63 15.55 8.55
N ALA A 21 -8.95 14.86 9.47
CA ALA A 21 -9.61 14.15 10.53
C ALA A 21 -10.37 15.20 11.35
N SER A 22 -11.69 15.20 11.15
CA SER A 22 -12.74 15.53 12.12
C SER A 22 -12.68 16.91 12.80
N GLU A 23 -13.61 17.79 12.41
CA GLU A 23 -14.20 18.74 13.33
C GLU A 23 -15.22 18.06 14.24
N SER A 24 -15.00 18.25 15.55
CA SER A 24 -15.98 18.70 16.54
C SER A 24 -17.17 17.81 16.89
N ALA A 25 -17.00 17.20 18.07
CA ALA A 25 -18.02 16.57 18.91
C ALA A 25 -19.18 17.50 19.31
N VAL A 26 -20.40 16.94 19.31
CA VAL A 26 -21.39 17.09 20.39
C VAL A 26 -22.20 15.79 20.47
N GLY A 27 -22.24 15.16 21.65
CA GLY A 27 -22.95 13.90 21.91
C GLY A 27 -24.49 14.06 21.97
N PRO A 28 -25.20 12.94 22.16
CA PRO A 28 -25.63 12.67 23.54
C PRO A 28 -25.40 11.22 24.01
N THR A 29 -25.60 11.09 25.31
CA THR A 29 -25.21 10.05 26.27
C THR A 29 -26.01 8.75 26.20
N ALA A 30 -25.31 7.65 26.55
CA ALA A 30 -25.78 6.41 27.19
C ALA A 30 -26.66 5.45 26.34
N THR A 31 -26.61 4.12 26.50
CA THR A 31 -26.22 3.24 27.60
C THR A 31 -25.53 1.96 27.10
N ALA A 32 -24.65 1.40 27.91
CA ALA A 32 -23.99 0.12 27.70
C ALA A 32 -24.94 -1.06 27.90
N THR A 33 -24.78 -2.13 27.10
CA THR A 33 -25.25 -3.47 27.45
C THR A 33 -24.25 -4.51 26.90
N THR A 34 -23.91 -5.44 27.79
CA THR A 34 -22.90 -6.52 27.72
C THR A 34 -23.21 -7.57 26.62
N PRO A 35 -22.22 -8.34 26.10
CA PRO A 35 -22.42 -9.21 24.94
C PRO A 35 -23.09 -10.54 25.30
N GLY A 36 -24.20 -10.85 24.63
CA GLY A 36 -24.85 -12.15 24.65
C GLY A 36 -24.88 -12.75 23.24
N ALA A 37 -24.60 -14.04 23.15
CA ALA A 37 -24.60 -14.84 21.93
C ALA A 37 -25.82 -14.58 21.03
N GLY A 38 -25.58 -14.50 19.71
CA GLY A 38 -26.61 -14.61 18.67
C GLY A 38 -27.73 -13.57 18.75
N THR A 39 -27.41 -12.27 18.73
CA THR A 39 -28.45 -11.25 18.60
C THR A 39 -28.74 -11.00 17.12
N THR A 40 -29.86 -11.53 16.63
CA THR A 40 -30.52 -10.99 15.43
C THR A 40 -30.64 -9.49 15.59
N VAL A 41 -30.08 -8.73 14.66
CA VAL A 41 -30.13 -7.27 14.69
C VAL A 41 -31.57 -6.84 14.40
N VAL A 42 -32.35 -6.54 15.45
CA VAL A 42 -33.75 -6.11 15.34
C VAL A 42 -33.79 -4.58 15.21
N GLY A 43 -33.96 -4.10 13.98
CA GLY A 43 -34.08 -2.68 13.61
C GLY A 43 -33.40 -2.39 12.28
N PRO A 44 -33.79 -1.34 11.53
CA PRO A 44 -33.07 -0.97 10.32
C PRO A 44 -31.62 -0.62 10.68
N VAL A 45 -30.69 -1.45 10.20
CA VAL A 45 -29.25 -1.21 10.41
C VAL A 45 -28.88 0.00 9.57
N SER A 46 -28.45 1.08 10.21
CA SER A 46 -27.97 2.26 9.50
C SER A 46 -26.52 2.05 9.06
N PHE A 47 -26.12 2.75 7.99
CA PHE A 47 -24.74 2.69 7.51
C PHE A 47 -23.76 3.20 8.57
N GLU A 48 -24.13 4.28 9.26
CA GLU A 48 -23.32 4.95 10.28
C GLU A 48 -23.06 4.04 11.48
N ARG A 49 -24.04 3.22 11.87
CA ARG A 49 -23.86 2.22 12.93
C ARG A 49 -22.82 1.17 12.54
N ALA A 50 -22.90 0.65 11.32
CA ALA A 50 -21.94 -0.33 10.82
C ALA A 50 -20.54 0.27 10.66
N GLU A 51 -20.45 1.51 10.18
CA GLU A 51 -19.20 2.26 10.00
C GLU A 51 -18.53 2.60 11.34
N SER A 52 -19.30 3.01 12.33
CA SER A 52 -18.82 3.25 13.70
C SER A 52 -18.12 2.00 14.26
N VAL A 53 -18.76 0.84 14.16
CA VAL A 53 -18.18 -0.46 14.59
C VAL A 53 -16.94 -0.83 13.78
N TYR A 54 -16.91 -0.51 12.48
CA TYR A 54 -15.72 -0.70 11.64
C TYR A 54 -14.53 0.14 12.10
N HIS A 55 -14.75 1.41 12.46
CA HIS A 55 -13.70 2.29 12.99
C HIS A 55 -13.19 1.87 14.37
N GLU A 56 -14.05 1.24 15.18
CA GLU A 56 -13.66 0.57 16.43
C GLU A 56 -12.86 -0.72 16.21
N ARG A 57 -12.59 -1.11 14.95
CA ARG A 57 -11.87 -2.32 14.53
C ARG A 57 -12.57 -3.63 14.89
N ARG A 58 -13.87 -3.58 15.17
CA ARG A 58 -14.71 -4.76 15.42
C ARG A 58 -15.20 -5.34 14.09
N PHE A 59 -14.27 -5.87 13.29
CA PHE A 59 -14.52 -6.17 11.88
C PHE A 59 -15.55 -7.27 11.62
N ASP A 60 -15.64 -8.29 12.47
CA ASP A 60 -16.66 -9.35 12.34
C ASP A 60 -18.08 -8.81 12.54
N GLU A 61 -18.26 -7.94 13.52
CA GLU A 61 -19.53 -7.28 13.80
C GLU A 61 -19.87 -6.26 12.71
N ALA A 62 -18.89 -5.46 12.28
CA ALA A 62 -19.07 -4.54 11.16
C ALA A 62 -19.51 -5.29 9.90
N THR A 63 -18.92 -6.46 9.62
CA THR A 63 -19.32 -7.32 8.50
C THR A 63 -20.78 -7.73 8.61
N THR A 64 -21.22 -8.15 9.81
CA THR A 64 -22.61 -8.55 10.07
C THR A 64 -23.57 -7.37 9.85
N LEU A 65 -23.23 -6.20 10.37
CA LEU A 65 -24.05 -4.99 10.24
C LEU A 65 -24.11 -4.49 8.79
N PHE A 66 -22.98 -4.45 8.07
CA PHE A 66 -22.99 -4.07 6.65
C PHE A 66 -23.78 -5.07 5.78
N LYS A 67 -23.72 -6.38 6.08
CA LYS A 67 -24.55 -7.37 5.38
C LYS A 67 -26.04 -7.10 5.59
N ALA A 68 -26.48 -6.89 6.84
CA ALA A 68 -27.86 -6.52 7.14
C ALA A 68 -28.27 -5.18 6.46
N TYR A 69 -27.37 -4.19 6.43
CA TYR A 69 -27.60 -2.95 5.68
C TYR A 69 -27.85 -3.23 4.19
N THR A 70 -27.02 -4.06 3.55
CA THR A 70 -27.17 -4.39 2.12
C THR A 70 -28.44 -5.18 1.79
N GLU A 71 -29.03 -5.91 2.75
CA GLU A 71 -30.35 -6.55 2.56
C GLU A 71 -31.47 -5.51 2.42
N THR A 72 -31.36 -4.38 3.12
CA THR A 72 -32.33 -3.29 3.04
C THR A 72 -32.07 -2.31 1.88
N LYS A 73 -30.84 -2.33 1.34
CA LYS A 73 -30.34 -1.47 0.25
C LYS A 73 -29.53 -2.28 -0.79
N PRO A 74 -30.15 -3.26 -1.48
CA PRO A 74 -29.46 -4.21 -2.36
C PRO A 74 -28.86 -3.58 -3.63
N GLU A 75 -29.24 -2.34 -3.95
CA GLU A 75 -28.75 -1.54 -5.06
C GLU A 75 -27.57 -0.63 -4.70
N ASN A 76 -27.18 -0.53 -3.42
CA ASN A 76 -26.13 0.36 -2.97
C ASN A 76 -24.73 -0.31 -3.10
N PRO A 77 -23.88 0.08 -4.07
CA PRO A 77 -22.55 -0.51 -4.25
C PRO A 77 -21.62 -0.24 -3.06
N TRP A 78 -21.77 0.91 -2.38
CA TRP A 78 -20.95 1.29 -1.24
C TRP A 78 -21.17 0.39 -0.02
N GLY A 79 -22.41 -0.07 0.19
CA GLY A 79 -22.74 -1.07 1.22
C GLY A 79 -21.96 -2.36 1.01
N PHE A 80 -21.97 -2.90 -0.22
CA PHE A 80 -21.21 -4.10 -0.56
C PHE A 80 -19.69 -3.87 -0.52
N TYR A 81 -19.22 -2.70 -0.94
CA TYR A 81 -17.81 -2.32 -0.77
C TYR A 81 -17.38 -2.37 0.70
N MET A 82 -18.22 -1.88 1.62
CA MET A 82 -17.94 -1.92 3.05
C MET A 82 -18.04 -3.33 3.66
N VAL A 83 -18.95 -4.19 3.18
CA VAL A 83 -18.90 -5.63 3.50
C VAL A 83 -17.54 -6.20 3.09
N GLY A 84 -17.06 -5.87 1.89
CA GLY A 84 -15.77 -6.35 1.39
C GLY A 84 -14.59 -5.89 2.24
N MET A 85 -14.58 -4.61 2.63
CA MET A 85 -13.57 -4.04 3.53
C MET A 85 -13.58 -4.71 4.91
N ALA A 86 -14.75 -4.87 5.52
CA ALA A 86 -14.89 -5.48 6.83
C ALA A 86 -14.48 -6.97 6.82
N SER A 87 -14.96 -7.74 5.83
CA SER A 87 -14.59 -9.14 5.62
C SER A 87 -13.08 -9.30 5.42
N TRP A 88 -12.45 -8.44 4.63
CA TRP A 88 -11.01 -8.52 4.42
C TRP A 88 -10.24 -8.26 5.71
N LYS A 89 -10.65 -7.27 6.51
CA LYS A 89 -10.02 -6.93 7.79
C LYS A 89 -10.24 -7.97 8.88
N SER A 90 -11.31 -8.75 8.84
CA SER A 90 -11.51 -9.91 9.72
C SER A 90 -10.82 -11.19 9.22
N GLY A 91 -10.25 -11.18 8.02
CA GLY A 91 -9.55 -12.34 7.43
C GLY A 91 -10.43 -13.24 6.56
N ASP A 92 -11.71 -12.92 6.40
CA ASP A 92 -12.62 -13.58 5.44
C ASP A 92 -12.35 -13.10 4.00
N ARG A 93 -11.26 -13.60 3.41
CA ARG A 93 -10.87 -13.25 2.04
C ARG A 93 -11.93 -13.63 0.99
N LYS A 94 -12.61 -14.77 1.19
CA LYS A 94 -13.66 -15.23 0.26
C LYS A 94 -14.89 -14.32 0.31
N GLY A 95 -15.33 -13.93 1.50
CA GLY A 95 -16.40 -12.95 1.66
C GLY A 95 -16.02 -11.59 1.09
N ALA A 96 -14.76 -11.18 1.26
CA ALA A 96 -14.26 -9.93 0.70
C ALA A 96 -14.31 -9.92 -0.84
N GLU A 97 -13.81 -10.98 -1.48
CA GLU A 97 -13.86 -11.14 -2.94
C GLU A 97 -15.31 -11.09 -3.46
N ALA A 98 -16.23 -11.85 -2.85
CA ALA A 98 -17.62 -11.86 -3.24
C ALA A 98 -18.30 -10.48 -3.11
N ALA A 99 -18.04 -9.77 -2.00
CA ALA A 99 -18.62 -8.47 -1.73
C ALA A 99 -18.08 -7.37 -2.65
N PHE A 100 -16.77 -7.33 -2.90
CA PHE A 100 -16.20 -6.42 -3.90
C PHE A 100 -16.72 -6.75 -5.31
N GLY A 101 -16.83 -8.02 -5.66
CA GLY A 101 -17.45 -8.46 -6.93
C GLY A 101 -18.88 -7.95 -7.06
N ARG A 102 -19.68 -8.01 -5.98
CA ARG A 102 -21.05 -7.48 -5.97
C ARG A 102 -21.08 -5.96 -6.10
N ALA A 103 -20.19 -5.23 -5.43
CA ALA A 103 -20.05 -3.78 -5.60
C ALA A 103 -19.75 -3.42 -7.06
N LEU A 104 -18.88 -4.19 -7.73
CA LEU A 104 -18.52 -3.98 -9.14
C LEU A 104 -19.62 -4.36 -10.13
N GLN A 105 -20.49 -5.31 -9.79
CA GLN A 105 -21.70 -5.60 -10.58
C GLN A 105 -22.71 -4.45 -10.53
N LEU A 106 -22.81 -3.76 -9.40
CA LEU A 106 -23.70 -2.61 -9.21
C LEU A 106 -23.11 -1.32 -9.78
N ASP A 107 -21.79 -1.13 -9.63
CA ASP A 107 -21.04 0.01 -10.17
C ASP A 107 -19.72 -0.46 -10.79
N SER A 108 -19.74 -0.62 -12.12
CA SER A 108 -18.56 -1.03 -12.90
C SER A 108 -17.45 0.04 -12.99
N THR A 109 -17.67 1.22 -12.41
CA THR A 109 -16.72 2.35 -12.35
C THR A 109 -16.09 2.53 -10.97
N HIS A 110 -16.41 1.67 -10.00
CA HIS A 110 -15.95 1.79 -8.62
C HIS A 110 -14.45 1.44 -8.45
N VAL A 111 -13.56 2.40 -8.71
CA VAL A 111 -12.08 2.25 -8.66
C VAL A 111 -11.58 1.55 -7.38
N LYS A 112 -12.03 2.00 -6.20
CA LYS A 112 -11.59 1.43 -4.92
C LYS A 112 -11.94 -0.06 -4.76
N ALA A 113 -13.04 -0.52 -5.34
CA ALA A 113 -13.45 -1.91 -5.26
C ALA A 113 -12.55 -2.79 -6.13
N TYR A 114 -12.19 -2.34 -7.34
CA TYR A 114 -11.20 -3.03 -8.17
C TYR A 114 -9.83 -3.12 -7.47
N LEU A 115 -9.33 -2.03 -6.88
CA LEU A 115 -8.02 -2.02 -6.21
C LEU A 115 -8.01 -2.96 -4.98
N ASN A 116 -9.06 -2.93 -4.16
CA ASN A 116 -9.14 -3.80 -2.97
C ASN A 116 -9.40 -5.27 -3.32
N LEU A 117 -10.22 -5.56 -4.33
CA LEU A 117 -10.36 -6.92 -4.85
C LEU A 117 -9.01 -7.47 -5.33
N SER A 118 -8.28 -6.67 -6.11
CA SER A 118 -6.95 -7.04 -6.60
C SER A 118 -5.96 -7.33 -5.47
N ARG A 119 -6.03 -6.56 -4.38
CA ARG A 119 -5.21 -6.78 -3.19
C ARG A 119 -5.55 -8.11 -2.51
N VAL A 120 -6.84 -8.41 -2.34
CA VAL A 120 -7.30 -9.70 -1.80
C VAL A 120 -6.78 -10.86 -2.65
N LEU A 121 -6.90 -10.76 -3.98
CA LEU A 121 -6.42 -11.79 -4.91
C LEU A 121 -4.90 -11.99 -4.84
N ILE A 122 -4.10 -10.92 -4.73
CA ILE A 122 -2.65 -11.04 -4.53
C ILE A 122 -2.32 -11.72 -3.21
N GLU A 123 -3.02 -11.37 -2.12
CA GLU A 123 -2.82 -11.97 -0.79
C GLU A 123 -3.25 -13.44 -0.73
N ASP A 124 -4.20 -13.85 -1.58
CA ASP A 124 -4.64 -15.24 -1.74
C ASP A 124 -3.73 -16.05 -2.69
N GLY A 125 -2.62 -15.46 -3.17
CA GLY A 125 -1.69 -16.13 -4.08
C GLY A 125 -2.19 -16.24 -5.52
N ARG A 126 -3.17 -15.43 -5.91
CA ARG A 126 -3.78 -15.37 -7.25
C ARG A 126 -3.45 -14.05 -7.98
N PRO A 127 -2.17 -13.67 -8.14
CA PRO A 127 -1.80 -12.41 -8.77
C PRO A 127 -2.19 -12.32 -10.25
N ALA A 128 -2.32 -13.45 -10.96
CA ALA A 128 -2.79 -13.47 -12.35
C ALA A 128 -4.24 -12.96 -12.48
N ASP A 129 -5.12 -13.38 -11.57
CA ASP A 129 -6.52 -12.96 -11.53
C ASP A 129 -6.66 -11.47 -11.13
N ALA A 130 -5.70 -10.94 -10.37
CA ALA A 130 -5.70 -9.55 -9.95
C ALA A 130 -5.42 -8.56 -11.10
N VAL A 131 -4.53 -8.91 -12.04
CA VAL A 131 -4.09 -8.02 -13.13
C VAL A 131 -5.25 -7.34 -13.89
N PRO A 132 -6.26 -8.06 -14.42
CA PRO A 132 -7.34 -7.40 -15.16
C PRO A 132 -8.16 -6.41 -14.33
N HIS A 133 -8.32 -6.66 -13.02
CA HIS A 133 -8.99 -5.73 -12.11
C HIS A 133 -8.15 -4.48 -11.87
N ILE A 134 -6.82 -4.62 -11.73
CA ILE A 134 -5.90 -3.48 -11.58
C ILE A 134 -5.87 -2.64 -12.86
N GLU A 135 -5.76 -3.28 -14.03
CA GLU A 135 -5.77 -2.60 -15.33
C GLU A 135 -7.09 -1.84 -15.53
N ARG A 136 -8.22 -2.42 -15.12
CA ARG A 136 -9.51 -1.72 -15.14
C ARG A 136 -9.55 -0.51 -14.21
N ALA A 137 -8.99 -0.62 -13.00
CA ALA A 137 -8.87 0.51 -12.07
C ALA A 137 -8.01 1.64 -12.67
N ILE A 138 -6.86 1.32 -13.27
CA ILE A 138 -5.97 2.28 -13.92
C ILE A 138 -6.64 2.92 -15.15
N ALA A 139 -7.44 2.17 -15.91
CA ALA A 139 -8.17 2.72 -17.04
C ALA A 139 -9.24 3.74 -16.61
N LEU A 140 -9.83 3.56 -15.43
CA LEU A 140 -10.79 4.49 -14.83
C LEU A 140 -10.09 5.69 -14.16
N ASP A 141 -8.93 5.46 -13.55
CA ASP A 141 -8.09 6.48 -12.91
C ASP A 141 -6.62 6.31 -13.29
N SER A 142 -6.23 6.94 -14.39
CA SER A 142 -4.88 6.84 -14.96
C SER A 142 -3.80 7.57 -14.14
N ALA A 143 -4.21 8.35 -13.13
CA ALA A 143 -3.32 9.06 -12.22
C ALA A 143 -3.05 8.27 -10.93
N SER A 144 -3.70 7.11 -10.74
CA SER A 144 -3.58 6.31 -9.51
C SER A 144 -2.18 5.70 -9.34
N SER A 145 -1.35 6.27 -8.46
CA SER A 145 -0.09 5.63 -8.03
C SER A 145 -0.34 4.25 -7.41
N GLU A 146 -1.39 4.12 -6.60
CA GLU A 146 -1.76 2.84 -5.97
C GLU A 146 -2.08 1.75 -7.00
N GLY A 147 -2.79 2.09 -8.08
CA GLY A 147 -3.06 1.16 -9.18
C GLY A 147 -1.77 0.60 -9.78
N TYR A 148 -0.84 1.48 -10.18
CA TYR A 148 0.44 1.06 -10.72
C TYR A 148 1.31 0.28 -9.71
N ARG A 149 1.27 0.66 -8.43
CA ARG A 149 1.97 -0.07 -7.37
C ARG A 149 1.40 -1.48 -7.16
N LEU A 150 0.07 -1.65 -7.20
CA LEU A 150 -0.54 -2.98 -7.13
C LEU A 150 -0.22 -3.81 -8.38
N LEU A 151 -0.17 -3.18 -9.56
CA LEU A 151 0.24 -3.85 -10.80
C LEU A 151 1.68 -4.36 -10.69
N GLY A 152 2.58 -3.54 -10.13
CA GLY A 152 3.95 -3.94 -9.83
C GLY A 152 4.02 -5.12 -8.88
N ARG A 153 3.19 -5.13 -7.82
CA ARG A 153 3.12 -6.26 -6.87
C ARG A 153 2.62 -7.54 -7.53
N ALA A 154 1.61 -7.45 -8.40
CA ALA A 154 1.09 -8.60 -9.12
C ALA A 154 2.15 -9.19 -10.07
N TYR A 155 2.81 -8.35 -10.87
CA TYR A 155 3.88 -8.81 -11.76
C TYR A 155 5.08 -9.38 -11.02
N ASP A 156 5.43 -8.80 -9.88
CA ASP A 156 6.51 -9.30 -9.04
C ASP A 156 6.19 -10.70 -8.50
N ALA A 157 4.97 -10.90 -7.99
CA ALA A 157 4.49 -12.22 -7.53
C ALA A 157 4.41 -13.25 -8.67
N LEU A 158 4.26 -12.80 -9.91
CA LEU A 158 4.29 -13.63 -11.12
C LEU A 158 5.72 -13.87 -11.66
N GLY A 159 6.75 -13.33 -11.03
CA GLY A 159 8.14 -13.42 -11.51
C GLY A 159 8.43 -12.58 -12.76
N LYS A 160 7.51 -11.69 -13.17
CA LYS A 160 7.68 -10.80 -14.32
C LYS A 160 8.45 -9.54 -13.90
N THR A 161 9.74 -9.71 -13.65
CA THR A 161 10.58 -8.70 -13.00
C THR A 161 10.60 -7.36 -13.72
N ASP A 162 10.81 -7.33 -15.04
CA ASP A 162 10.88 -6.08 -15.80
C ASP A 162 9.54 -5.34 -15.82
N SER A 163 8.44 -6.08 -15.91
CA SER A 163 7.08 -5.52 -15.83
C SER A 163 6.81 -4.94 -14.43
N ALA A 164 7.30 -5.59 -13.37
CA ALA A 164 7.18 -5.07 -12.01
C ALA A 164 7.95 -3.76 -11.83
N VAL A 165 9.21 -3.70 -12.29
CA VAL A 165 10.02 -2.46 -12.27
C VAL A 165 9.32 -1.33 -13.03
N SER A 166 8.85 -1.59 -14.25
CA SER A 166 8.14 -0.59 -15.06
C SER A 166 6.87 -0.08 -14.36
N ALA A 167 6.10 -0.97 -13.73
CA ALA A 167 4.89 -0.58 -13.01
C ALA A 167 5.21 0.26 -11.76
N TYR A 168 6.24 -0.09 -10.97
CA TYR A 168 6.66 0.74 -9.83
C TYR A 168 7.20 2.09 -10.28
N GLN A 169 7.95 2.17 -11.38
CA GLN A 169 8.37 3.45 -11.96
C GLN A 169 7.17 4.31 -12.36
N LYS A 170 6.15 3.72 -13.01
CA LYS A 170 4.91 4.43 -13.34
C LYS A 170 4.19 4.94 -12.09
N ALA A 171 4.17 4.18 -11.00
CA ALA A 171 3.63 4.66 -9.71
C ALA A 171 4.39 5.91 -9.24
N LEU A 172 5.72 5.86 -9.23
CA LEU A 172 6.58 6.98 -8.80
C LEU A 172 6.54 8.21 -9.72
N VAL A 173 6.22 8.02 -11.01
CA VAL A 173 5.95 9.12 -11.93
C VAL A 173 4.64 9.83 -11.55
N ARG A 174 3.63 9.09 -11.07
CA ARG A 174 2.34 9.67 -10.63
C ARG A 174 2.43 10.31 -9.25
N ASP A 175 3.16 9.68 -8.34
CA ASP A 175 3.38 10.17 -6.98
C ASP A 175 4.81 9.84 -6.54
N ASP A 176 5.68 10.84 -6.51
CA ASP A 176 7.06 10.68 -6.05
C ASP A 176 7.20 10.64 -4.52
N GLY A 177 6.06 10.68 -3.80
CA GLY A 177 5.92 10.40 -2.39
C GLY A 177 5.49 8.96 -2.06
N ASP A 178 5.21 8.10 -3.05
CA ASP A 178 4.79 6.71 -2.81
C ASP A 178 5.95 5.84 -2.30
N PHE A 179 6.25 5.95 -1.01
CA PHE A 179 7.31 5.21 -0.33
C PHE A 179 7.09 3.70 -0.35
N TRP A 180 5.85 3.21 -0.51
CA TRP A 180 5.59 1.78 -0.68
C TRP A 180 6.05 1.30 -2.06
N ALA A 181 5.85 2.10 -3.12
CA ALA A 181 6.38 1.80 -4.44
C ALA A 181 7.91 1.82 -4.45
N MET A 182 8.54 2.78 -3.74
CA MET A 182 10.00 2.84 -3.58
C MET A 182 10.55 1.57 -2.90
N ASN A 183 9.98 1.19 -1.75
CA ASN A 183 10.40 -0.02 -1.05
C ASN A 183 10.21 -1.27 -1.91
N ASN A 184 9.09 -1.39 -2.63
CA ASN A 184 8.84 -2.55 -3.48
C ASN A 184 9.79 -2.61 -4.68
N LEU A 185 10.09 -1.47 -5.31
CA LEU A 185 11.10 -1.38 -6.36
C LEU A 185 12.47 -1.82 -5.85
N ALA A 186 12.87 -1.34 -4.67
CA ALA A 186 14.13 -1.74 -4.05
C ALA A 186 14.19 -3.24 -3.73
N MET A 187 13.08 -3.82 -3.24
CA MET A 187 12.97 -5.26 -2.99
C MET A 187 13.17 -6.09 -4.27
N VAL A 188 12.70 -5.58 -5.43
CA VAL A 188 12.98 -6.20 -6.72
C VAL A 188 14.49 -6.17 -7.02
N PHE A 189 15.15 -5.03 -6.86
CA PHE A 189 16.61 -4.92 -7.06
C PHE A 189 17.39 -5.83 -6.12
N MET A 190 17.01 -5.91 -4.84
CA MET A 190 17.64 -6.79 -3.86
C MET A 190 17.53 -8.28 -4.25
N ARG A 191 16.38 -8.72 -4.77
CA ARG A 191 16.23 -10.11 -5.28
C ARG A 191 17.10 -10.39 -6.50
N GLN A 192 17.40 -9.38 -7.31
CA GLN A 192 18.36 -9.48 -8.41
C GLN A 192 19.82 -9.40 -7.94
N GLY A 193 20.09 -9.24 -6.64
CA GLY A 193 21.43 -9.03 -6.10
C GLY A 193 21.99 -7.62 -6.31
N LYS A 194 21.18 -6.69 -6.83
CA LYS A 194 21.56 -5.30 -7.11
C LYS A 194 21.36 -4.43 -5.87
N PHE A 195 22.13 -4.71 -4.81
CA PHE A 195 21.95 -4.07 -3.51
C PHE A 195 22.27 -2.57 -3.54
N ALA A 196 23.25 -2.13 -4.33
CA ALA A 196 23.59 -0.71 -4.48
C ALA A 196 22.44 0.09 -5.13
N ASP A 197 21.77 -0.47 -6.15
CA ASP A 197 20.63 0.17 -6.82
C ASP A 197 19.41 0.31 -5.90
N ALA A 198 19.30 -0.55 -4.89
CA ALA A 198 18.24 -0.49 -3.88
C ALA A 198 18.42 0.65 -2.87
N LEU A 199 19.63 1.19 -2.69
CA LEU A 199 19.93 2.16 -1.64
C LEU A 199 19.19 3.49 -1.83
N GLY A 200 19.16 4.04 -3.04
CA GLY A 200 18.44 5.29 -3.35
C GLY A 200 16.94 5.26 -2.99
N PRO A 201 16.16 4.32 -3.56
CA PRO A 201 14.74 4.18 -3.22
C PRO A 201 14.50 3.86 -1.74
N LEU A 202 15.31 2.99 -1.10
CA LEU A 202 15.15 2.69 0.33
C LEU A 202 15.44 3.89 1.22
N ALA A 203 16.53 4.61 0.95
CA ALA A 203 16.88 5.81 1.71
C ALA A 203 15.77 6.86 1.63
N ARG A 204 15.17 7.07 0.45
CA ARG A 204 14.03 7.99 0.29
C ARG A 204 12.79 7.48 1.01
N ALA A 205 12.47 6.19 0.92
CA ALA A 205 11.35 5.60 1.64
C ALA A 205 11.50 5.79 3.17
N THR A 206 12.69 5.56 3.72
CA THR A 206 12.99 5.77 5.15
C THR A 206 12.99 7.23 5.57
N GLN A 207 13.28 8.16 4.65
CA GLN A 207 13.17 9.60 4.91
C GLN A 207 11.71 10.05 5.00
N LEU A 208 10.85 9.50 4.15
CA LEU A 208 9.43 9.84 4.09
C LEU A 208 8.60 9.17 5.20
N ALA A 209 8.98 7.96 5.59
CA ALA A 209 8.28 7.15 6.59
C ALA A 209 9.27 6.48 7.56
N PRO A 210 9.96 7.27 8.42
CA PRO A 210 10.97 6.76 9.34
C PRO A 210 10.43 5.78 10.38
N GLU A 211 9.13 5.83 10.66
CA GLU A 211 8.40 4.98 11.61
C GLU A 211 8.10 3.57 11.07
N VAL A 212 8.37 3.30 9.79
CA VAL A 212 8.13 1.98 9.20
C VAL A 212 9.37 1.09 9.34
N ALA A 213 9.39 0.27 10.39
CA ALA A 213 10.52 -0.62 10.71
C ALA A 213 10.97 -1.51 9.54
N THR A 214 10.03 -1.93 8.68
CA THR A 214 10.35 -2.77 7.51
C THR A 214 11.23 -2.04 6.49
N PHE A 215 11.04 -0.73 6.27
CA PHE A 215 11.87 0.02 5.32
C PHE A 215 13.29 0.19 5.85
N GLN A 216 13.42 0.51 7.15
CA GLN A 216 14.70 0.62 7.83
C GLN A 216 15.46 -0.72 7.80
N ASN A 217 14.76 -1.83 8.05
CA ASN A 217 15.35 -3.15 7.95
C ASN A 217 15.82 -3.48 6.52
N ASN A 218 15.02 -3.17 5.50
CA ASN A 218 15.40 -3.42 4.11
C ASN A 218 16.60 -2.55 3.69
N LEU A 219 16.66 -1.30 4.13
CA LEU A 219 17.83 -0.43 3.97
C LEU A 219 19.07 -1.04 4.62
N GLY A 220 18.94 -1.55 5.85
CA GLY A 220 20.02 -2.26 6.55
C GLY A 220 20.53 -3.46 5.77
N ILE A 221 19.64 -4.29 5.20
CA ILE A 221 20.03 -5.43 4.37
C ILE A 221 20.78 -4.96 3.11
N ALA A 222 20.27 -3.95 2.41
CA ALA A 222 20.92 -3.42 1.21
C ALA A 222 22.31 -2.83 1.50
N LEU A 223 22.46 -2.10 2.61
CA LEU A 223 23.72 -1.54 3.07
C LEU A 223 24.73 -2.63 3.44
N GLU A 224 24.28 -3.62 4.21
CA GLU A 224 25.12 -4.75 4.63
C GLU A 224 25.65 -5.51 3.42
N ARG A 225 24.78 -5.84 2.47
CA ARG A 225 25.12 -6.59 1.27
C ARG A 225 25.94 -5.78 0.26
N SER A 226 26.01 -4.47 0.44
CA SER A 226 26.91 -3.56 -0.28
C SER A 226 28.21 -3.26 0.48
N GLY A 227 28.41 -3.86 1.66
CA GLY A 227 29.62 -3.70 2.46
C GLY A 227 29.64 -2.52 3.44
N HIS A 228 28.58 -1.71 3.48
CA HIS A 228 28.48 -0.53 4.35
C HIS A 228 27.99 -0.90 5.74
N LEU A 229 28.79 -1.66 6.48
CA LEU A 229 28.38 -2.34 7.71
C LEU A 229 28.01 -1.37 8.84
N THR A 230 28.74 -0.28 9.02
CA THR A 230 28.43 0.74 10.03
C THR A 230 27.06 1.38 9.77
N ALA A 231 26.77 1.74 8.51
CA ALA A 231 25.48 2.31 8.12
C ALA A 231 24.36 1.27 8.22
N ALA A 232 24.64 0.00 7.90
CA ALA A 232 23.68 -1.09 8.06
C ALA A 232 23.26 -1.27 9.52
N ALA A 233 24.21 -1.23 10.46
CA ALA A 233 23.93 -1.29 11.89
C ALA A 233 23.02 -0.13 12.35
N GLN A 234 23.25 1.09 11.85
CA GLN A 234 22.38 2.24 12.15
C GLN A 234 20.96 2.04 11.62
N ALA A 235 20.80 1.53 10.39
CA ALA A 235 19.49 1.25 9.81
C ALA A 235 18.74 0.14 10.57
N TYR A 236 19.42 -0.94 10.98
CA TYR A 236 18.81 -1.96 11.83
C TYR A 236 18.41 -1.41 13.21
N GLN A 237 19.23 -0.55 13.80
CA GLN A 237 18.88 0.12 15.05
C GLN A 237 17.64 1.02 14.90
N ALA A 238 17.54 1.76 13.79
CA ALA A 238 16.36 2.57 13.46
C ALA A 238 15.10 1.70 13.30
N ALA A 239 15.22 0.51 12.70
CA ALA A 239 14.11 -0.44 12.61
C ALA A 239 13.60 -0.88 14.00
N ILE A 240 14.50 -1.13 14.95
CA ILE A 240 14.16 -1.52 16.33
C ILE A 240 13.55 -0.34 17.11
N VAL A 241 14.00 0.88 16.86
CA VAL A 241 13.40 2.10 17.44
C VAL A 241 11.98 2.29 16.93
N ALA A 242 11.74 2.05 15.64
CA ALA A 242 10.42 2.15 15.02
C ALA A 242 9.45 1.06 15.53
N ASP A 243 9.93 -0.16 15.72
CA ASP A 243 9.17 -1.28 16.29
C ASP A 243 10.11 -2.19 17.10
N SER A 244 9.98 -2.13 18.42
CA SER A 244 10.81 -2.92 19.34
C SER A 244 10.56 -4.43 19.26
N SER A 245 9.42 -4.84 18.66
CA SER A 245 9.10 -6.24 18.41
C SER A 245 9.66 -6.78 17.09
N TYR A 246 10.31 -5.93 16.28
CA TYR A 246 10.85 -6.29 14.97
C TYR A 246 12.14 -7.13 15.07
N GLY A 247 12.02 -8.36 15.56
CA GLY A 247 13.15 -9.22 15.93
C GLY A 247 14.15 -9.52 14.80
N LYS A 248 13.72 -9.47 13.53
CA LYS A 248 14.62 -9.64 12.36
C LYS A 248 15.73 -8.59 12.33
N ALA A 249 15.43 -7.35 12.71
CA ALA A 249 16.40 -6.28 12.75
C ALA A 249 17.38 -6.46 13.92
N ALA A 250 16.92 -6.90 15.10
CA ALA A 250 17.78 -7.21 16.24
C ALA A 250 18.77 -8.33 15.92
N THR A 251 18.32 -9.41 15.28
CA THR A 251 19.22 -10.48 14.82
C THR A 251 20.25 -9.98 13.81
N SER A 252 19.83 -9.14 12.87
CA SER A 252 20.72 -8.61 11.83
C SER A 252 21.74 -7.61 12.40
N LEU A 253 21.33 -6.78 13.36
CA LEU A 253 22.20 -5.86 14.07
C LEU A 253 23.31 -6.60 14.83
N ALA A 254 22.94 -7.60 15.64
CA ALA A 254 23.89 -8.40 16.41
C ALA A 254 24.93 -9.09 15.50
N ARG A 255 24.49 -9.57 14.34
CA ARG A 255 25.37 -10.17 13.33
C ARG A 255 26.32 -9.14 12.71
N VAL A 256 25.82 -8.00 12.24
CA VAL A 256 26.65 -6.97 11.59
C VAL A 256 27.67 -6.34 12.55
N GLN A 257 27.35 -6.20 13.84
CA GLN A 257 28.28 -5.69 14.84
C GLN A 257 29.53 -6.56 15.06
N GLN A 258 29.48 -7.84 14.69
CA GLN A 258 30.63 -8.75 14.78
C GLN A 258 31.52 -8.72 13.54
N LEU A 259 31.07 -8.08 12.46
CA LEU A 259 31.78 -8.01 11.20
C LEU A 259 32.69 -6.77 11.18
N LYS A 260 33.84 -6.90 10.51
CA LYS A 260 34.77 -5.80 10.29
C LYS A 260 34.48 -5.16 8.92
N GLU A 261 34.13 -3.88 8.92
CA GLU A 261 33.97 -3.12 7.68
C GLU A 261 35.31 -3.00 6.96
N ASP A 262 35.30 -3.22 5.65
CA ASP A 262 36.48 -3.08 4.82
C ASP A 262 36.82 -1.59 4.71
N PRO A 263 37.98 -1.13 5.23
CA PRO A 263 38.34 0.28 5.22
C PRO A 263 38.59 0.84 3.82
N SER A 264 38.67 0.00 2.79
CA SER A 264 38.76 0.44 1.39
C SER A 264 37.42 0.86 0.79
N ILE A 265 36.30 0.47 1.41
CA ILE A 265 34.96 0.87 0.97
C ILE A 265 34.69 2.28 1.49
N PRO A 266 34.40 3.26 0.61
CA PRO A 266 34.10 4.62 1.05
C PRO A 266 32.78 4.66 1.84
N PRO A 267 32.64 5.58 2.81
CA PRO A 267 31.38 5.79 3.50
C PRO A 267 30.24 6.08 2.51
N VAL A 268 29.09 5.46 2.74
CA VAL A 268 27.89 5.70 1.95
C VAL A 268 27.30 7.08 2.27
N ASP A 269 26.97 7.85 1.22
CA ASP A 269 26.23 9.11 1.35
C ASP A 269 24.76 8.90 0.94
N LEU A 270 23.92 8.59 1.93
CA LEU A 270 22.49 8.37 1.73
C LEU A 270 21.76 9.63 1.24
N THR A 271 22.19 10.82 1.66
CA THR A 271 21.60 12.10 1.23
C THR A 271 21.80 12.30 -0.27
N SER A 272 23.02 12.05 -0.74
CA SER A 272 23.35 12.11 -2.17
C SER A 272 22.63 11.05 -2.99
N LEU A 273 22.47 9.83 -2.46
CA LEU A 273 21.69 8.77 -3.09
C LEU A 273 20.20 9.14 -3.23
N VAL A 274 19.61 9.75 -2.20
CA VAL A 274 18.24 10.29 -2.26
C VAL A 274 18.13 11.34 -3.36
N GLY A 275 19.06 12.30 -3.41
CA GLY A 275 19.08 13.34 -4.45
C GLY A 275 19.14 12.76 -5.87
N ARG A 276 20.02 11.77 -6.10
CA ARG A 276 20.11 11.06 -7.39
C ARG A 276 18.81 10.32 -7.74
N PHE A 277 18.18 9.67 -6.76
CA PHE A 277 16.94 8.94 -6.99
C PHE A 277 15.77 9.88 -7.33
N ILE A 278 15.66 11.03 -6.67
CA ILE A 278 14.67 12.06 -7.02
C ILE A 278 14.87 12.54 -8.45
N LEU A 279 16.12 12.84 -8.86
CA LEU A 279 16.43 13.23 -10.24
C LEU A 279 16.07 12.14 -11.25
N LEU A 280 16.27 10.87 -10.90
CA LEU A 280 15.89 9.74 -11.74
C LEU A 280 14.36 9.66 -11.94
N ILE A 281 13.57 9.92 -10.91
CA ILE A 281 12.10 10.02 -11.05
C ILE A 281 11.73 11.17 -11.99
N GLN A 282 12.39 12.33 -11.91
CA GLN A 282 12.15 13.43 -12.84
C GLN A 282 12.48 13.05 -14.29
N GLN A 283 13.57 12.31 -14.51
CA GLN A 283 13.88 11.79 -15.84
C GLN A 283 12.79 10.84 -16.38
N TRP A 284 12.22 9.99 -15.52
CA TRP A 284 11.09 9.14 -15.92
C TRP A 284 9.84 9.95 -16.25
N LYS A 285 9.56 11.02 -15.50
CA LYS A 285 8.48 11.97 -15.81
C LYS A 285 8.67 12.57 -17.22
N THR A 286 9.86 13.14 -17.48
CA THR A 286 10.22 13.71 -18.79
C THR A 286 10.10 12.71 -19.94
N ALA A 287 10.52 11.46 -19.73
CA ALA A 287 10.46 10.42 -20.76
C ALA A 287 9.02 10.07 -21.19
N VAL A 288 8.01 10.32 -20.34
CA VAL A 288 6.61 10.04 -20.63
C VAL A 288 5.76 11.29 -20.90
N GLY A 289 6.39 12.45 -21.06
CA GLY A 289 5.70 13.72 -21.32
C GLY A 289 5.03 14.33 -20.08
N CYS A 290 5.51 13.95 -18.90
CA CYS A 290 5.38 14.71 -17.66
C CYS A 290 6.71 15.45 -17.38
#